data_AF-A0A354YCK8-F1
#
_entry.id   AF-A0A354YCK8-F1
#
_cell.length_a   1.000
_cell.length_b   1.000
_cell.length_c   1.000
_cell.angle_alpha   90.00
_cell.angle_beta   90.00
_cell.angle_gamma   90.00
#
_symmetry.space_group_name_H-M   'P 1'
#
loop_
_entity.id
_entity.type
_entity.pdbx_description
1 polymer ?
#
loop_
_entity_poly.entity_id
_entity_poly.type
_entity_poly.pdbx_seq_one_letter_code
_entity_poly.pdbx_strand_id
1 'polypeptide(L)'
;MSHNNSFQNTDKFEIHYRQQLSALIDGELPADESRFLLRRLERDEELIGCQERWQLCGDVLRGAACAPAPQDFAAKVGAALAAEPAP
;
A
#
# COMPACT_ATOMS: atom_id res chain seq x y z
N MET A 1 -26.49 -24.92 -7.48
CA MET A 1 -26.38 -23.53 -6.99
C MET A 1 -25.10 -23.45 -6.16
N SER A 2 -23.94 -23.18 -6.79
CA SER A 2 -22.62 -23.27 -6.11
C SER A 2 -21.68 -22.09 -6.39
N HIS A 3 -22.20 -20.93 -6.82
CA HIS A 3 -21.38 -19.78 -7.24
C HIS A 3 -21.07 -18.76 -6.12
N ASN A 4 -21.33 -19.05 -4.84
CA ASN A 4 -21.22 -18.03 -3.78
C ASN A 4 -19.95 -18.11 -2.92
N ASN A 5 -19.17 -19.18 -2.99
CA ASN A 5 -18.05 -19.41 -2.07
C ASN A 5 -16.72 -18.82 -2.54
N SER A 6 -16.55 -18.59 -3.84
CA SER A 6 -15.33 -18.00 -4.43
C SER A 6 -15.23 -16.50 -4.15
N PHE A 7 -16.32 -15.75 -4.36
CA PHE A 7 -16.37 -14.30 -4.11
C PHE A 7 -16.12 -13.97 -2.64
N GLN A 8 -16.78 -14.67 -1.73
CA GLN A 8 -16.59 -14.49 -0.28
C GLN A 8 -15.16 -14.76 0.19
N ASN A 9 -14.42 -15.62 -0.51
CA ASN A 9 -13.04 -15.92 -0.16
C ASN A 9 -12.09 -14.82 -0.66
N THR A 10 -12.30 -14.33 -1.89
CA THR A 10 -11.57 -13.17 -2.43
C THR A 10 -11.72 -11.95 -1.53
N ASP A 11 -12.94 -11.64 -1.09
CA ASP A 11 -13.21 -10.50 -0.21
C ASP A 11 -12.46 -10.61 1.13
N LYS A 12 -12.39 -11.83 1.70
CA LYS A 12 -11.67 -12.07 2.97
C LYS A 12 -10.17 -11.84 2.83
N PHE A 13 -9.57 -12.32 1.75
CA PHE A 13 -8.15 -12.09 1.49
C PHE A 13 -7.86 -10.61 1.28
N GLU A 14 -8.69 -9.92 0.52
CA GLU A 14 -8.54 -8.48 0.28
C GLU A 14 -8.61 -7.68 1.58
N ILE A 15 -9.61 -7.96 2.44
CA ILE A 15 -9.74 -7.33 3.76
C ILE A 15 -8.50 -7.63 4.61
N HIS A 16 -8.02 -8.87 4.62
CA HIS A 16 -6.85 -9.25 5.40
C HIS A 16 -5.59 -8.49 4.97
N TYR A 17 -5.32 -8.38 3.67
CA TYR A 17 -4.16 -7.63 3.16
C TYR A 17 -4.27 -6.13 3.47
N ARG A 18 -5.48 -5.56 3.42
CA ARG A 18 -5.72 -4.17 3.82
C ARG A 18 -5.45 -3.95 5.31
N GLN A 19 -5.81 -4.90 6.17
CA GLN A 19 -5.50 -4.85 7.60
C GLN A 19 -3.99 -4.92 7.86
N GLN A 20 -3.29 -5.86 7.20
CA GLN A 20 -1.83 -5.96 7.31
C GLN A 20 -1.13 -4.70 6.78
N LEU A 21 -1.64 -4.12 5.69
CA LEU A 21 -1.14 -2.86 5.15
C LEU A 21 -1.28 -1.71 6.15
N SER A 22 -2.43 -1.60 6.84
CA SER A 22 -2.61 -0.61 7.90
C SER A 22 -1.59 -0.81 9.02
N ALA A 23 -1.47 -2.04 9.54
CA ALA A 23 -0.51 -2.36 10.59
C ALA A 23 0.93 -2.07 10.17
N LEU A 24 1.28 -2.31 8.90
CA LEU A 24 2.61 -1.97 8.36
C LEU A 24 2.86 -0.46 8.38
N ILE A 25 1.88 0.34 7.96
CA ILE A 25 1.97 1.81 7.94
C ILE A 25 2.13 2.36 9.37
N ASP A 26 1.40 1.78 10.33
CA ASP A 26 1.46 2.18 11.74
C ASP A 26 2.73 1.66 12.46
N GLY A 27 3.52 0.77 11.83
CA GLY A 27 4.71 0.16 12.43
C GLY A 27 4.41 -0.99 13.40
N GLU A 28 3.18 -1.46 13.44
CA GLU A 28 2.67 -2.49 14.36
C GLU A 28 2.69 -3.90 13.75
N LEU A 29 3.08 -4.05 12.48
CA LEU A 29 3.17 -5.35 11.82
C LEU A 29 4.48 -6.07 12.20
N PRO A 30 4.43 -7.37 12.60
CA PRO A 30 5.63 -8.13 12.92
C PRO A 30 6.66 -8.14 11.77
N ALA A 31 7.95 -8.21 12.12
CA ALA A 31 9.03 -8.07 11.14
C ALA A 31 8.98 -9.12 10.01
N ASP A 32 8.61 -10.36 10.34
CA ASP A 32 8.52 -11.44 9.34
C ASP A 32 7.37 -11.18 8.37
N GLU A 33 6.19 -10.81 8.87
CA GLU A 33 5.03 -10.45 8.05
C GLU A 33 5.30 -9.20 7.20
N SER A 34 5.99 -8.21 7.76
CA SER A 34 6.39 -6.99 7.04
C SER A 34 7.24 -7.30 5.82
N ARG A 35 8.23 -8.21 5.93
CA ARG A 35 9.07 -8.62 4.79
C ARG A 35 8.24 -9.24 3.67
N PHE A 36 7.26 -10.09 4.00
CA PHE A 36 6.39 -10.70 3.00
C PHE A 36 5.46 -9.67 2.35
N LEU A 37 4.88 -8.76 3.13
CA LEU A 37 3.98 -7.75 2.61
C LEU A 37 4.72 -6.74 1.72
N LEU A 38 5.94 -6.34 2.08
CA LEU A 38 6.78 -5.48 1.23
C LEU A 38 7.07 -6.11 -0.14
N ARG A 39 7.44 -7.40 -0.15
CA ARG A 39 7.65 -8.17 -1.39
C ARG A 39 6.39 -8.30 -2.25
N ARG A 40 5.21 -8.28 -1.62
CA ARG A 40 3.92 -8.27 -2.33
C ARG A 40 3.63 -6.89 -2.89
N LEU A 41 3.83 -5.83 -2.11
CA LEU A 41 3.62 -4.44 -2.53
C LEU A 41 4.42 -4.13 -3.79
N GLU A 42 5.65 -4.63 -3.94
CA GLU A 42 6.46 -4.49 -5.17
C GLU A 42 5.73 -4.91 -6.47
N ARG A 43 4.67 -5.72 -6.40
CA ARG A 43 3.99 -6.33 -7.57
C ARG A 43 2.49 -6.12 -7.57
N ASP A 44 1.91 -5.55 -6.51
CA ASP A 44 0.47 -5.41 -6.30
C ASP A 44 0.08 -3.93 -6.38
N GLU A 45 -0.13 -3.46 -7.61
CA GLU A 45 -0.47 -2.06 -7.91
C GLU A 45 -1.77 -1.61 -7.25
N GLU A 46 -2.73 -2.52 -7.06
CA GLU A 46 -4.00 -2.20 -6.41
C GLU A 46 -3.79 -1.92 -4.91
N LEU A 47 -2.97 -2.74 -4.25
CA LEU A 47 -2.64 -2.57 -2.84
C LEU A 47 -1.81 -1.30 -2.62
N ILE A 48 -0.87 -0.99 -3.52
CA ILE A 48 -0.15 0.30 -3.53
C ILE A 48 -1.14 1.46 -3.68
N GLY A 49 -2.01 1.43 -4.70
CA GLY A 49 -2.97 2.50 -4.92
C GLY A 49 -3.95 2.69 -3.76
N CYS A 50 -4.25 1.62 -3.00
CA CYS A 50 -5.01 1.71 -1.75
C CYS A 50 -4.24 2.50 -0.69
N GLN A 51 -2.95 2.21 -0.51
CA GLN A 51 -2.08 2.93 0.40
C GLN A 51 -2.01 4.43 0.04
N GLU A 52 -1.83 4.76 -1.24
CA GLU A 52 -1.75 6.15 -1.72
C GLU A 52 -3.01 6.95 -1.38
N ARG A 53 -4.19 6.37 -1.62
CA ARG A 53 -5.47 7.00 -1.26
C ARG A 53 -5.61 7.22 0.23
N TRP A 54 -5.16 6.27 1.06
CA TRP A 54 -5.19 6.42 2.51
C TRP A 54 -4.25 7.53 2.99
N GLN A 55 -3.05 7.64 2.42
CA GLN A 55 -2.13 8.72 2.76
C GLN A 55 -2.74 10.09 2.43
N LEU A 56 -3.31 10.24 1.23
CA LEU A 56 -3.98 11.48 0.83
C LEU A 56 -5.15 11.83 1.77
N CYS A 57 -6.02 10.87 2.07
CA CYS A 57 -7.11 11.08 3.03
C CYS A 57 -6.58 11.47 4.42
N GLY A 58 -5.51 10.82 4.89
CA GLY A 58 -4.86 11.13 6.16
C GLY A 58 -4.30 12.56 6.19
N ASP A 59 -3.68 13.00 5.11
CA ASP A 59 -3.13 14.36 5.01
C ASP A 59 -4.23 15.42 5.01
N VAL A 60 -5.36 15.15 4.35
CA VAL A 60 -6.55 16.00 4.42
C VAL A 60 -7.07 16.08 5.87
N LEU A 61 -7.21 14.95 6.56
CA LEU A 61 -7.70 14.89 7.94
C LEU A 61 -6.78 15.61 8.93
N ARG A 62 -5.46 15.60 8.68
CA ARG A 62 -4.46 16.31 9.50
C ARG A 62 -4.29 17.79 9.14
N GLY A 63 -4.99 18.28 8.11
CA GLY A 63 -4.79 19.63 7.58
C GLY A 63 -3.41 19.84 6.92
N ALA A 64 -2.71 18.75 6.61
CA ALA A 64 -1.39 18.75 6.01
C ALA A 64 -1.43 18.59 4.47
N ALA A 65 -2.63 18.50 3.88
CA ALA A 65 -2.83 18.45 2.44
C ALA A 65 -2.40 19.78 1.78
N CYS A 66 -1.11 19.91 1.52
CA CYS A 66 -0.61 20.80 0.48
C CYS A 66 -0.97 20.20 -0.88
N ALA A 67 -1.03 21.03 -1.94
CA ALA A 67 -1.44 20.62 -3.28
C ALA A 67 -0.96 19.20 -3.64
N PRO A 68 -1.86 18.31 -4.11
CA PRO A 68 -1.52 16.91 -4.33
C PRO A 68 -0.29 16.80 -5.24
N ALA A 69 0.63 15.92 -4.87
CA ALA A 69 1.79 15.63 -5.71
C ALA A 69 1.33 15.18 -7.11
N PRO A 70 2.11 15.46 -8.17
CA PRO A 70 1.84 14.94 -9.50
C PRO A 70 1.66 13.41 -9.47
N GLN A 71 0.78 12.86 -10.31
CA GLN A 71 0.50 11.42 -10.33
C GLN A 71 1.74 10.55 -10.58
N ASP A 72 2.76 11.10 -11.24
CA ASP A 72 4.02 10.41 -11.53
C ASP A 72 5.11 10.63 -10.47
N PHE A 73 4.79 11.29 -9.35
CA PHE A 73 5.75 11.63 -8.31
C PHE A 73 6.43 10.39 -7.72
N ALA A 74 5.66 9.40 -7.27
CA ALA A 74 6.20 8.17 -6.69
C ALA A 74 7.11 7.43 -7.68
N ALA A 75 6.73 7.36 -8.96
CA ALA A 75 7.53 6.74 -10.01
C ALA A 75 8.86 7.50 -10.25
N LYS A 76 8.82 8.84 -10.28
CA LYS A 76 10.03 9.67 -10.42
C LYS A 76 10.98 9.52 -9.23
N VAL A 77 10.46 9.52 -8.01
CA VAL A 77 11.26 9.29 -6.80
C VAL A 77 11.87 7.90 -6.81
N GLY A 78 11.10 6.87 -7.15
CA GLY A 78 11.60 5.49 -7.27
C GLY A 78 12.71 5.35 -8.30
N ALA A 79 12.55 5.99 -9.47
CA ALA A 79 13.59 6.00 -10.50
C ALA A 79 14.86 6.73 -10.04
N ALA A 80 14.72 7.85 -9.32
CA ALA A 80 15.86 8.58 -8.75
C ALA A 80 16.62 7.74 -7.71
N LEU A 81 15.91 7.09 -6.79
CA LEU A 81 16.50 6.21 -5.77
C LEU A 81 17.20 5.00 -6.40
N ALA A 82 16.62 4.39 -7.44
CA ALA A 82 17.25 3.27 -8.15
C ALA A 82 18.55 3.67 -8.89
N ALA A 83 18.69 4.95 -9.23
CA ALA A 83 19.89 5.50 -9.84
C ALA A 83 20.96 5.91 -8.82
N GLU A 84 20.64 5.97 -7.52
CA GLU A 84 21.62 6.27 -6.48
C GLU A 84 22.53 5.06 -6.22
N PRO A 85 23.86 5.25 -6.17
CA PRO A 85 24.77 4.18 -5.78
C PRO A 85 24.55 3.83 -4.31
N ALA A 86 24.48 2.53 -4.01
CA ALA A 86 24.40 2.08 -2.63
C ALA A 86 25.62 2.59 -1.83
N PRO A 87 25.42 3.08 -0.59
CA PRO A 87 26.49 3.63 0.25
C PRO A 87 27.55 2.61 0.64
#